data_AF-A0AAI9BXZ6-F1
#
_entry.id   AF-A0AAI9BXZ6-F1
#
_cell.length_a   1.000
_cell.length_b   1.000
_cell.length_c   1.000
_cell.angle_alpha   90.00
_cell.angle_beta   90.00
_cell.angle_gamma   90.00
#
_symmetry.space_group_name_H-M   'P 1'
#
loop_
_entity.id
_entity.type
_entity.pdbx_description
1 polymer ?
#
loop_
_entity_poly.entity_id
_entity_poly.type
_entity_poly.pdbx_seq_one_letter_code
_entity_poly.pdbx_strand_id
1 'polypeptide(L)'
;MPLLVELVDAGVLSGSDVGGAPFTWSASHGRSAGASVVLVPDDGEPCWYCPSMVVGEYIRQQQALIARRRVKAVRRHKGETSPWLDLGEAKPSNSNAAPSADTSARVCLEMRKAGVRGSIPTHPSLLAAIVEGGTPEMFAEAARDAARLGKGFIWAVATVRARLEGAERSASRARAFGDGQAR
;
A
#
# COMPACT_ATOMS: atom_id res chain seq x y z
N MET A 1 -18.20 23.93 29.24
CA MET A 1 -17.07 24.27 28.34
C MET A 1 -17.63 24.58 26.94
N PRO A 2 -18.08 25.81 26.66
CA PRO A 2 -18.78 26.14 25.41
C PRO A 2 -17.93 25.85 24.15
N LEU A 3 -16.63 26.13 24.21
CA LEU A 3 -15.68 25.85 23.11
C LEU A 3 -15.60 24.36 22.74
N LEU A 4 -15.67 23.45 23.71
CA LEU A 4 -15.62 22.02 23.43
C LEU A 4 -16.88 21.56 22.69
N VAL A 5 -18.05 22.09 23.08
CA VAL A 5 -19.32 21.81 22.41
C VAL A 5 -19.28 22.30 20.96
N GLU A 6 -18.78 23.51 20.72
CA GLU A 6 -18.63 24.07 19.37
C GLU A 6 -17.70 23.22 18.48
N LEU A 7 -16.59 22.70 19.03
CA LEU A 7 -15.65 21.86 18.28
C LEU A 7 -16.20 20.46 17.97
N VAL A 8 -17.05 19.92 18.84
CA VAL A 8 -17.77 18.67 18.60
C VAL A 8 -18.86 18.87 17.54
N ASP A 9 -19.65 19.93 17.63
CA ASP A 9 -20.68 20.27 16.65
C ASP A 9 -20.09 20.55 15.26
N ALA A 10 -18.89 21.15 15.22
CA ALA A 10 -18.13 21.36 13.98
C ALA A 10 -17.51 20.06 13.42
N GLY A 11 -17.61 18.92 14.12
CA GLY A 11 -17.05 17.63 13.71
C GLY A 11 -15.51 17.57 13.77
N VAL A 12 -14.86 18.54 14.41
CA VAL A 12 -13.39 18.62 14.53
C VAL A 12 -12.88 17.65 15.60
N LEU A 13 -13.62 17.55 16.70
CA LEU A 13 -13.41 16.57 17.75
C LEU A 13 -14.42 15.44 17.62
N SER A 14 -13.99 14.21 17.90
CA SER A 14 -14.84 13.03 17.86
C SER A 14 -14.51 12.11 19.02
N GLY A 15 -15.55 11.53 19.61
CA GLY A 15 -15.43 10.55 20.68
C GLY A 15 -15.02 11.17 22.02
N SER A 16 -15.53 10.57 23.09
CA SER A 16 -15.11 10.82 24.45
C SER A 16 -14.72 9.47 25.04
N ASP A 17 -13.43 9.17 25.09
CA ASP A 17 -12.97 7.95 25.74
C ASP A 17 -12.73 8.25 27.23
N VAL A 18 -13.10 7.31 28.10
CA VAL A 18 -12.95 7.41 29.56
C VAL A 18 -12.07 6.27 30.03
N GLY A 19 -11.10 6.55 30.92
CA GLY A 19 -10.22 5.54 31.51
C GLY A 19 -9.00 5.16 30.64
N GLY A 20 -8.41 6.13 29.94
CA GLY A 20 -7.18 5.93 29.18
C GLY A 20 -5.93 6.03 30.06
N ALA A 21 -4.89 5.24 29.76
CA ALA A 21 -3.61 5.36 30.44
C ALA A 21 -2.97 6.74 30.16
N PRO A 22 -2.28 7.36 31.14
CA PRO A 22 -1.70 8.68 30.97
C PRO A 22 -0.63 8.67 29.89
N PHE A 23 -0.69 9.63 28.97
CA PHE A 23 0.31 9.76 27.91
C PHE A 23 1.49 10.60 28.40
N THR A 24 2.63 9.95 28.57
CA THR A 24 3.89 10.58 28.96
C THR A 24 4.84 10.63 27.77
N TRP A 25 5.45 11.80 27.56
CA TRP A 25 6.45 12.00 26.52
C TRP A 25 7.77 12.43 27.15
N SER A 26 8.87 11.86 26.67
CA SER A 26 10.21 12.29 27.01
C SER A 26 10.98 12.64 25.74
N ALA A 27 11.56 13.85 25.72
CA ALA A 27 12.46 14.24 24.65
C ALA A 27 13.68 13.30 24.67
N SER A 28 13.99 12.63 23.57
CA SER A 28 15.23 11.86 23.44
C SER A 28 16.20 12.58 22.51
N HIS A 29 17.38 12.94 22.99
CA HIS A 29 18.45 13.49 22.18
C HIS A 29 19.76 12.72 22.41
N GLY A 30 20.33 12.17 21.34
CA GLY A 30 21.50 11.31 21.43
C GLY A 30 21.22 10.02 22.23
N ARG A 31 22.06 9.74 23.25
CA ARG A 31 21.89 8.60 24.18
C ARG A 31 21.20 8.97 25.49
N SER A 32 20.67 10.18 25.60
CA SER A 32 20.06 10.68 26.82
C SER A 32 18.57 10.92 26.60
N ALA A 33 17.75 10.39 27.51
CA ALA A 33 16.35 10.79 27.65
C ALA A 33 16.29 12.02 28.56
N GLY A 34 15.57 13.03 28.14
CA GLY A 34 15.22 14.20 28.95
C GLY A 34 14.13 13.87 29.97
N ALA A 35 13.78 14.86 30.78
CA ALA A 35 12.71 14.74 31.76
C ALA A 35 11.37 14.36 31.09
N SER A 36 10.66 13.40 31.68
CA SER A 36 9.33 13.01 31.22
C SER A 36 8.31 14.10 31.57
N VAL A 37 7.47 14.44 30.59
CA VAL A 37 6.34 15.37 30.72
C VAL A 37 5.06 14.59 30.48
N VAL A 38 4.09 14.72 31.39
CA VAL A 38 2.73 14.19 31.20
C VAL A 38 2.03 15.12 30.23
N LEU A 39 1.68 14.62 29.05
CA LEU A 39 0.97 15.39 28.02
C LEU A 39 -0.54 15.20 28.11
N VAL A 40 -0.99 14.01 28.53
CA VAL A 40 -2.40 13.72 28.79
C VAL A 40 -2.50 13.02 30.16
N PRO A 41 -3.10 13.66 31.17
CA PRO A 41 -3.31 13.04 32.48
C PRO A 41 -4.39 11.95 32.41
N ASP A 42 -4.38 11.05 33.38
CA ASP A 42 -5.45 10.09 33.64
C ASP A 42 -6.24 10.61 34.84
N ASP A 43 -7.07 11.63 34.59
CA ASP A 43 -7.96 12.25 35.58
C ASP A 43 -9.37 11.66 35.52
N GLY A 44 -9.59 10.64 34.67
CA GLY A 44 -10.92 10.09 34.41
C GLY A 44 -11.85 11.04 33.67
N GLU A 45 -11.37 12.21 33.23
CA GLU A 45 -12.14 13.08 32.36
C GLU A 45 -12.19 12.53 30.93
N PRO A 46 -13.25 12.82 30.17
CA PRO A 46 -13.35 12.36 28.80
C PRO A 46 -12.26 13.00 27.94
N CYS A 47 -11.42 12.17 27.32
CA CYS A 47 -10.42 12.66 26.39
C CYS A 47 -11.05 12.83 25.00
N TRP A 48 -10.95 14.05 24.47
CA TRP A 48 -11.43 14.38 23.13
C TRP A 48 -10.28 14.33 22.16
N TYR A 49 -10.44 13.63 21.03
CA TYR A 49 -9.42 13.55 20.01
C TYR A 49 -9.95 14.03 18.65
N CYS A 50 -9.03 14.54 17.83
CA CYS A 50 -9.28 14.80 16.43
C CYS A 50 -8.98 13.52 15.63
N PRO A 51 -9.89 13.01 14.79
CA PRO A 51 -9.62 11.82 13.97
C PRO A 51 -8.33 11.91 13.15
N SER A 52 -8.03 13.10 12.64
CA SER A 52 -6.79 13.41 11.91
C SER A 52 -5.54 13.17 12.75
N MET A 53 -5.58 13.52 14.04
CA MET A 53 -4.47 13.33 14.97
C MET A 53 -4.25 11.85 15.27
N VAL A 54 -5.32 11.08 15.48
CA VAL A 54 -5.27 9.63 15.71
C VAL A 54 -4.71 8.89 14.49
N VAL A 55 -5.20 9.23 13.29
CA VAL A 55 -4.68 8.67 12.03
C VAL A 55 -3.21 9.04 11.83
N GLY A 56 -2.84 10.30 12.12
CA GLY A 56 -1.46 10.76 12.04
C GLY A 56 -0.52 9.99 12.99
N GLU A 57 -0.95 9.75 14.23
CA GLU A 57 -0.19 8.96 15.21
C GLU A 57 -0.06 7.50 14.80
N TYR A 58 -1.14 6.87 14.31
CA TYR A 58 -1.10 5.52 13.78
C TYR A 58 -0.07 5.39 12.65
N ILE A 59 -0.09 6.32 11.67
CA ILE A 59 0.87 6.32 10.57
C ILE A 59 2.31 6.47 11.09
N ARG A 60 2.56 7.39 12.04
CA ARG A 60 3.88 7.55 12.66
C ARG A 60 4.35 6.27 13.33
N GLN A 61 3.48 5.59 14.08
CA GLN A 61 3.81 4.33 14.76
C GLN A 61 4.12 3.21 13.76
N GLN A 62 3.34 3.07 12.68
CA GLN A 62 3.61 2.09 11.64
C GLN A 62 4.95 2.38 10.94
N GLN A 63 5.24 3.63 10.62
CA GLN A 63 6.52 4.03 10.04
C GLN A 63 7.69 3.72 10.99
N ALA A 64 7.55 4.00 12.29
CA ALA A 64 8.56 3.67 13.29
C ALA A 64 8.81 2.15 13.38
N LEU A 65 7.75 1.32 13.33
CA LEU A 65 7.87 -0.14 13.31
C LEU A 65 8.59 -0.63 12.05
N ILE A 66 8.24 -0.09 10.88
CA ILE A 66 8.90 -0.41 9.61
C ILE A 66 10.39 -0.03 9.67
N ALA A 67 10.71 1.17 10.17
CA ALA A 67 12.09 1.63 10.33
C ALA A 67 12.89 0.73 11.27
N ARG A 68 12.33 0.33 12.41
CA ARG A 68 12.97 -0.61 13.36
C ARG A 68 13.26 -1.97 12.71
N ARG A 69 12.31 -2.51 11.94
CA ARG A 69 12.50 -3.76 11.19
C ARG A 69 13.64 -3.64 10.17
N ARG A 70 13.70 -2.51 9.45
CA ARG A 70 14.76 -2.23 8.47
C ARG A 70 16.14 -2.12 9.12
N VAL A 71 16.26 -1.39 10.23
CA VAL A 71 17.52 -1.28 10.98
C VAL A 71 17.99 -2.66 11.49
N LYS A 72 17.06 -3.49 11.98
CA LYS A 72 17.37 -4.85 12.42
C LYS A 72 17.84 -5.75 11.27
N ALA A 73 17.24 -5.64 10.08
CA ALA A 73 17.65 -6.38 8.89
C ALA A 73 19.05 -5.96 8.41
N VAL A 74 19.34 -4.66 8.37
CA VAL A 74 20.67 -4.14 7.99
C VAL A 74 21.75 -4.58 8.98
N ARG A 75 21.45 -4.61 10.29
CA ARG A 75 22.40 -5.13 11.30
C ARG A 75 22.73 -6.62 11.11
N ARG A 76 21.78 -7.44 10.64
CA ARG A 76 22.02 -8.86 10.34
C ARG A 76 22.93 -9.05 9.13
N HIS A 77 22.72 -8.26 8.06
CA HIS A 77 23.56 -8.35 6.86
C HIS A 77 24.99 -7.78 7.03
N LYS A 78 25.26 -6.98 8.06
CA LYS A 78 26.61 -6.43 8.30
C LYS A 78 27.58 -7.43 8.97
N GLY A 79 27.09 -8.59 9.42
CA GLY A 79 27.89 -9.62 10.09
C GLY A 79 28.26 -10.84 9.24
N GLU A 80 27.68 -10.98 8.06
CA GLU A 80 27.95 -12.12 7.18
C GLU A 80 28.45 -11.59 5.84
N THR A 81 29.69 -11.96 5.50
CA THR A 81 30.20 -11.94 4.12
C THR A 81 29.13 -12.52 3.21
N SER A 82 28.70 -11.73 2.22
CA SER A 82 27.69 -12.11 1.25
C SER A 82 27.99 -13.52 0.73
N PRO A 83 27.08 -14.51 0.86
CA PRO A 83 27.23 -15.73 0.09
C PRO A 83 27.08 -15.31 -1.36
N TRP A 84 28.15 -15.46 -2.11
CA TRP A 84 28.10 -15.46 -3.56
C TRP A 84 27.08 -16.53 -3.94
N LEU A 85 25.87 -16.09 -4.33
CA LEU A 85 24.82 -16.97 -4.79
C LEU A 85 25.24 -17.45 -6.18
N ASP A 86 25.79 -18.66 -6.22
CA ASP A 86 25.88 -19.46 -7.42
C ASP A 86 24.46 -19.62 -7.98
N LEU A 87 24.24 -19.07 -9.17
CA LEU A 87 22.97 -19.13 -9.91
C LEU A 87 22.82 -20.55 -10.49
N GLY A 88 22.71 -21.53 -9.59
CA GLY A 88 22.33 -22.89 -9.92
C GLY A 88 20.88 -22.92 -10.43
N GLU A 89 20.73 -23.46 -11.63
CA GLU A 89 19.49 -23.71 -12.35
C GLU A 89 18.39 -24.32 -11.44
N ALA A 90 17.37 -23.54 -11.10
CA ALA A 90 16.27 -24.01 -10.27
C ALA A 90 15.20 -24.72 -11.12
N LYS A 91 15.15 -26.04 -10.97
CA LYS A 91 14.13 -26.97 -11.46
C LYS A 91 12.73 -26.61 -10.90
N PRO A 92 11.67 -26.51 -11.73
CA PRO A 92 10.33 -26.17 -11.25
C PRO A 92 9.65 -27.39 -10.62
N SER A 93 9.19 -27.26 -9.37
CA SER A 93 8.42 -28.31 -8.67
C SER A 93 7.15 -27.75 -8.04
N ASN A 94 6.03 -28.19 -8.60
CA ASN A 94 4.67 -28.39 -8.05
C ASN A 94 3.76 -27.21 -7.65
N SER A 95 2.81 -26.96 -8.57
CA SER A 95 1.34 -26.94 -8.40
C SER A 95 0.75 -26.92 -6.98
N ASN A 96 0.26 -25.76 -6.53
CA ASN A 96 -1.15 -25.55 -6.16
C ASN A 96 -1.52 -24.07 -5.89
N ALA A 97 -2.47 -23.58 -6.68
CA ALA A 97 -3.36 -22.42 -6.57
C ALA A 97 -3.13 -21.33 -5.49
N ALA A 98 -2.42 -20.28 -5.90
CA ALA A 98 -2.86 -18.89 -5.77
C ALA A 98 -2.25 -18.11 -6.96
N PRO A 99 -2.88 -17.05 -7.51
CA PRO A 99 -2.20 -16.12 -8.41
C PRO A 99 -1.19 -15.31 -7.57
N SER A 100 -0.15 -15.99 -7.11
CA SER A 100 0.59 -15.71 -5.88
C SER A 100 2.00 -15.29 -6.23
N ALA A 101 2.37 -14.05 -5.88
CA ALA A 101 3.71 -13.46 -5.90
C ALA A 101 4.48 -13.48 -7.25
N ASP A 102 4.55 -14.62 -7.93
CA ASP A 102 5.32 -14.85 -9.15
C ASP A 102 4.75 -14.06 -10.33
N THR A 103 3.43 -14.03 -10.48
CA THR A 103 2.76 -13.28 -11.56
C THR A 103 2.93 -11.77 -11.36
N SER A 104 2.71 -11.26 -10.15
CA SER A 104 2.85 -9.82 -9.87
C SER A 104 4.31 -9.36 -9.91
N ALA A 105 5.25 -10.20 -9.48
CA ALA A 105 6.68 -9.97 -9.63
C ALA A 105 7.10 -9.94 -11.10
N ARG A 106 6.60 -10.87 -11.93
CA ARG A 106 6.85 -10.92 -13.37
C ARG A 106 6.30 -9.68 -14.07
N VAL A 107 5.08 -9.26 -13.76
CA VAL A 107 4.50 -8.01 -14.26
C VAL A 107 5.38 -6.81 -13.89
N CYS A 108 5.79 -6.71 -12.62
CA CYS A 108 6.66 -5.62 -12.16
C CYS A 108 8.04 -5.62 -12.83
N LEU A 109 8.56 -6.79 -13.22
CA LEU A 109 9.80 -6.90 -13.98
C LEU A 109 9.60 -6.36 -15.41
N GLU A 110 8.53 -6.77 -16.09
CA GLU A 110 8.23 -6.33 -17.46
C GLU A 110 7.94 -4.82 -17.53
N MET A 111 7.21 -4.26 -16.56
CA MET A 111 6.97 -2.82 -16.48
C MET A 111 8.27 -2.02 -16.28
N ARG A 112 9.22 -2.55 -15.50
CA ARG A 112 10.55 -1.93 -15.32
C ARG A 112 11.38 -1.98 -16.59
N LYS A 113 11.38 -3.10 -17.31
CA LYS A 113 12.02 -3.22 -18.64
C LYS A 113 11.44 -2.21 -19.63
N ALA A 114 10.14 -1.94 -19.54
CA ALA A 114 9.45 -0.95 -20.35
C ALA A 114 9.67 0.53 -19.90
N GLY A 115 10.46 0.77 -18.85
CA GLY A 115 10.86 2.10 -18.41
C GLY A 115 10.06 2.69 -17.25
N VAL A 116 9.06 1.98 -16.71
CA VAL A 116 8.29 2.44 -15.56
C VAL A 116 9.01 2.10 -14.26
N ARG A 117 9.40 3.13 -13.49
CA ARG A 117 10.03 2.99 -12.17
C ARG A 117 9.00 2.89 -11.06
N GLY A 118 9.40 2.33 -9.92
CA GLY A 118 8.57 2.29 -8.71
C GLY A 118 7.42 1.28 -8.73
N SER A 119 7.49 0.23 -9.56
CA SER A 119 6.52 -0.86 -9.57
C SER A 119 6.61 -1.67 -8.27
N ILE A 120 5.48 -1.89 -7.59
CA ILE A 120 5.41 -2.60 -6.30
C ILE A 120 4.55 -3.87 -6.49
N PRO A 121 5.12 -5.09 -6.34
CA PRO A 121 4.40 -6.35 -6.58
C PRO A 121 3.20 -6.59 -5.67
N THR A 122 3.16 -5.95 -4.51
CA THR A 122 2.09 -6.08 -3.50
C THR A 122 1.04 -4.98 -3.59
N HIS A 123 1.09 -4.13 -4.61
CA HIS A 123 0.15 -3.01 -4.74
C HIS A 123 -1.28 -3.52 -5.00
N PRO A 124 -2.30 -3.09 -4.24
CA PRO A 124 -3.65 -3.64 -4.33
C PRO A 124 -4.26 -3.50 -5.74
N SER A 125 -4.08 -2.36 -6.40
CA SER A 125 -4.62 -2.15 -7.77
C SER A 125 -3.95 -3.05 -8.82
N LEU A 126 -2.69 -3.43 -8.62
CA LEU A 126 -2.00 -4.36 -9.51
C LEU A 126 -2.56 -5.76 -9.32
N LEU A 127 -2.73 -6.19 -8.07
CA LEU A 127 -3.32 -7.49 -7.76
C LEU A 127 -4.75 -7.60 -8.30
N ALA A 128 -5.57 -6.55 -8.14
CA ALA A 128 -6.91 -6.49 -8.71
C ALA A 128 -6.89 -6.61 -10.24
N ALA A 129 -6.01 -5.85 -10.92
CA ALA A 129 -5.89 -5.91 -12.37
C ALA A 129 -5.43 -7.29 -12.88
N ILE A 130 -4.60 -8.01 -12.12
CA ILE A 130 -4.21 -9.39 -12.44
C ILE A 130 -5.41 -10.34 -12.27
N VAL A 131 -6.18 -10.19 -11.18
CA VAL A 131 -7.40 -10.99 -10.94
C VAL A 131 -8.46 -10.74 -12.01
N GLU A 132 -8.58 -9.50 -12.51
CA GLU A 132 -9.46 -9.13 -13.63
C GLU A 132 -9.00 -9.67 -15.00
N GLY A 133 -7.85 -10.37 -15.06
CA GLY A 133 -7.34 -11.00 -16.28
C GLY A 133 -6.23 -10.22 -16.99
N GLY A 134 -5.63 -9.22 -16.34
CA GLY A 134 -4.50 -8.48 -16.90
C GLY A 134 -3.27 -9.36 -17.08
N THR A 135 -2.80 -9.50 -18.31
CA THR A 135 -1.61 -10.30 -18.64
C THR A 135 -0.32 -9.47 -18.57
N PRO A 136 0.86 -10.09 -18.34
CA PRO A 136 2.15 -9.39 -18.34
C PRO A 136 2.41 -8.55 -19.60
N GLU A 137 1.94 -9.01 -20.76
CA GLU A 137 2.09 -8.33 -22.05
C GLU A 137 1.27 -7.04 -22.09
N MET A 138 0.04 -7.05 -21.57
CA MET A 138 -0.81 -5.86 -21.45
C MET A 138 -0.16 -4.80 -20.56
N PHE A 139 0.44 -5.23 -19.44
CA PHE A 139 1.17 -4.33 -18.55
C PHE A 139 2.45 -3.81 -19.18
N ALA A 140 3.19 -4.62 -19.93
CA ALA A 140 4.39 -4.19 -20.64
C ALA A 140 4.08 -3.11 -21.68
N GLU A 141 2.97 -3.27 -22.41
CA GLU A 141 2.50 -2.26 -23.36
C GLU A 141 2.04 -0.98 -22.69
N ALA A 142 1.17 -1.08 -21.68
CA ALA A 142 0.73 0.09 -20.93
C ALA A 142 1.91 0.81 -20.24
N ALA A 143 2.94 0.07 -19.83
CA ALA A 143 4.16 0.65 -19.27
C ALA A 143 5.01 1.39 -20.32
N ARG A 144 5.09 0.88 -21.57
CA ARG A 144 5.73 1.61 -22.67
C ARG A 144 5.02 2.94 -22.95
N ASP A 145 3.69 2.92 -22.99
CA ASP A 145 2.89 4.14 -23.13
C ASP A 145 3.11 5.10 -21.96
N ALA A 146 3.16 4.58 -20.73
CA ALA A 146 3.40 5.37 -19.54
C ALA A 146 4.76 6.06 -19.61
N ALA A 147 5.83 5.32 -19.94
CA ALA A 147 7.17 5.85 -20.07
C ALA A 147 7.26 6.94 -21.14
N ARG A 148 6.65 6.72 -22.32
CA ARG A 148 6.57 7.72 -23.40
C ARG A 148 5.87 9.00 -22.98
N LEU A 149 4.82 8.88 -22.17
CA LEU A 149 4.00 10.00 -21.70
C LEU A 149 4.50 10.63 -20.38
N GLY A 150 5.64 10.15 -19.85
CA GLY A 150 6.14 10.59 -18.54
C GLY A 150 5.20 10.23 -17.37
N LYS A 151 4.36 9.21 -17.53
CA LYS A 151 3.43 8.71 -16.50
C LYS A 151 4.07 7.54 -15.72
N GLY A 152 3.55 7.32 -14.51
CA GLY A 152 4.07 6.32 -13.58
C GLY A 152 3.29 5.01 -13.54
N PHE A 153 3.71 4.14 -12.61
CA PHE A 153 3.15 2.81 -12.37
C PHE A 153 1.62 2.76 -12.24
N ILE A 154 1.03 3.65 -11.45
CA ILE A 154 -0.43 3.67 -11.23
C ILE A 154 -1.20 3.96 -12.51
N TRP A 155 -0.67 4.82 -13.38
CA TRP A 155 -1.29 5.10 -14.67
C TRP A 155 -1.29 3.87 -15.57
N ALA A 156 -0.17 3.14 -15.64
CA ALA A 156 -0.09 1.91 -16.43
C ALA A 156 -1.07 0.84 -15.93
N VAL A 157 -1.21 0.67 -14.61
CA VAL A 157 -2.19 -0.27 -14.01
C VAL A 157 -3.63 0.15 -14.34
N ALA A 158 -3.97 1.44 -14.20
CA ALA A 158 -5.29 1.96 -14.52
C ALA A 158 -5.64 1.76 -16.01
N THR A 159 -4.68 1.99 -16.90
CA THR A 159 -4.84 1.77 -18.35
C THR A 159 -5.16 0.30 -18.66
N VAL A 160 -4.49 -0.66 -18.01
CA VAL A 160 -4.80 -2.09 -18.20
C VAL A 160 -6.23 -2.40 -17.77
N ARG A 161 -6.67 -1.93 -16.60
CA ARG A 161 -8.05 -2.13 -16.13
C ARG A 161 -9.08 -1.53 -17.08
N ALA A 162 -8.85 -0.31 -17.56
CA ALA A 162 -9.72 0.34 -18.53
C ALA A 162 -9.83 -0.43 -19.86
N ARG A 163 -8.74 -1.07 -20.31
CA ARG A 163 -8.75 -1.95 -21.50
C ARG A 163 -9.58 -3.21 -21.26
N LEU A 164 -9.48 -3.84 -20.09
CA LEU A 164 -10.27 -5.02 -19.72
C LEU A 164 -11.77 -4.70 -19.66
N GLU A 165 -12.15 -3.62 -18.99
CA GLU A 165 -13.55 -3.15 -18.95
C GLU A 165 -14.08 -2.79 -20.35
N GLY A 166 -13.23 -2.18 -21.18
CA GLY A 166 -13.59 -1.85 -22.56
C GLY A 166 -13.85 -3.09 -23.42
N ALA A 167 -13.04 -4.14 -23.24
CA ALA A 167 -13.24 -5.43 -23.91
C ALA A 167 -14.54 -6.10 -23.46
N GLU A 168 -14.84 -6.09 -22.15
CA GLU A 168 -16.08 -6.64 -21.61
C GLU A 168 -17.33 -5.89 -22.13
N ARG A 169 -17.29 -4.55 -22.12
CA ARG A 169 -18.37 -3.72 -22.68
C ARG A 169 -18.61 -4.01 -24.17
N SER A 170 -17.53 -4.20 -24.92
CA SER A 170 -17.61 -4.52 -26.35
C SER A 170 -18.20 -5.91 -26.58
N ALA A 171 -17.79 -6.91 -25.78
CA ALA A 171 -18.33 -8.26 -25.84
C ALA A 171 -19.82 -8.31 -25.46
N SER A 172 -20.22 -7.62 -24.39
CA SER A 172 -21.62 -7.50 -23.96
C SER A 172 -22.49 -6.85 -25.04
N ARG A 173 -21.98 -5.80 -25.70
CA ARG A 173 -22.66 -5.18 -26.84
C ARG A 173 -22.82 -6.17 -28.00
N ALA A 174 -21.77 -6.90 -28.37
CA ALA A 174 -21.84 -7.88 -29.46
C ALA A 174 -22.88 -8.99 -29.20
N ARG A 175 -22.99 -9.47 -27.95
CA ARG A 175 -24.03 -10.43 -27.55
C ARG A 175 -25.45 -9.85 -27.72
N ALA A 176 -25.66 -8.62 -27.26
CA ALA A 176 -26.96 -7.94 -27.39
C ALA A 176 -27.39 -7.74 -28.86
N PHE A 177 -26.45 -7.54 -29.79
CA PHE A 177 -26.75 -7.47 -31.23
C PHE A 177 -27.00 -8.85 -31.85
N GLY A 178 -26.34 -9.91 -31.37
CA GLY A 178 -26.49 -11.27 -31.89
C GLY A 178 -27.85 -11.91 -31.57
N ASP A 179 -28.40 -11.65 -30.38
CA ASP A 179 -29.71 -12.18 -29.96
C ASP A 179 -30.90 -11.58 -30.72
N GLY A 180 -30.69 -10.48 -31.46
CA GLY A 180 -31.71 -9.80 -32.26
C GLY A 180 -31.90 -10.34 -33.68
N GLN A 181 -31.05 -11.25 -34.16
CA GLN A 181 -31.07 -11.73 -35.56
C GLN A 181 -31.74 -13.10 -35.75
N ALA A 182 -32.29 -13.69 -34.68
CA ALA A 182 -32.96 -15.00 -34.70
C ALA A 182 -34.50 -14.92 -34.61
N ARG A 183 -35.12 -13.93 -35.25
CA ARG A 183 -36.59 -13.83 -35.38
C ARG A 183 -37.02 -13.60 -36.81
#